data_AF-A0AAJ7EE64-F1
#
_entry.id   AF-A0AAJ7EE64-F1
#
_cell.length_a   1.000
_cell.length_b   1.000
_cell.length_c   1.000
_cell.angle_alpha   90.00
_cell.angle_beta   90.00
_cell.angle_gamma   90.00
#
_symmetry.space_group_name_H-M   'P 1'
#
loop_
_entity.id
_entity.type
_entity.pdbx_description
1 polymer ?
#
loop_
_entity_poly.entity_id
_entity_poly.type
_entity_poly.pdbx_seq_one_letter_code
_entity_poly.pdbx_strand_id
1 'polypeptide(L)'
;MVSMVHVNYIFVAEDIPHRCRVPECDGTNASAEIPPWWPKNVDSKCFRPVVDVNSFGKSNNTCSNATFEETLEECHEWIYENHNSIVAALNLGCQSWKSTLVGSVHNAGMIASVMISGWIADKIGRKPTIIVCSIGAAVGVFKIFIQNYYAYLAVEFLESMLASGLYTVNVVLLIEVGGESTRVLAGVIFSYAVYIGEMLFAFTAMGLQYWKTLILIVYTPMFLFVFYVFILKESTRWQLLRGKTEEAKETLKVIAKVNKINVTDKEINEISDADLRSRFNVVVQKEKETMKDIINSKEIMIRLTVASFCFFSSSFIYYGMAVHSILLPGNKYTNFVLTSLSSFPGDFIAYYTFKKFGRKITLQCGYIFSAGFLLAQAFSPDDIMWLKVALFLAGKVGVVVCFTGIYTYSLELFPTSVRGSLIGWGNTAARIGSMLAPLTPLLSAEITFLPSLLFASTAIISALLLTFTPETRKLPLFDTIAQVDNYREKIITAL
;
A
#
# COMPACT_ATOMS: atom_id res chain seq x y z
N MET A 1 10.37 -9.08 0.92
CA MET A 1 11.32 -7.94 0.90
C MET A 1 10.65 -6.64 0.46
N VAL A 2 10.28 -6.44 -0.81
CA VAL A 2 9.66 -5.16 -1.26
C VAL A 2 8.41 -4.79 -0.46
N SER A 3 7.52 -5.75 -0.21
CA SER A 3 6.34 -5.52 0.62
C SER A 3 6.69 -5.03 2.03
N MET A 4 7.72 -5.62 2.66
CA MET A 4 8.22 -5.21 3.98
C MET A 4 8.66 -3.74 3.98
N VAL A 5 9.36 -3.30 2.92
CA VAL A 5 9.74 -1.88 2.74
C VAL A 5 8.51 -0.98 2.70
N HIS A 6 7.43 -1.39 2.04
CA HIS A 6 6.24 -0.56 1.91
C HIS A 6 5.38 -0.47 3.18
N VAL A 7 5.43 -1.48 4.06
CA VAL A 7 4.59 -1.52 5.27
C VAL A 7 5.37 -1.26 6.56
N ASN A 8 6.70 -1.07 6.49
CA ASN A 8 7.52 -0.96 7.70
C ASN A 8 7.11 0.17 8.65
N TYR A 9 6.68 1.30 8.09
CA TYR A 9 6.27 2.46 8.85
C TYR A 9 5.13 2.17 9.83
N ILE A 10 4.30 1.14 9.59
CA ILE A 10 3.16 0.79 10.44
C ILE A 10 3.63 0.43 11.86
N PHE A 11 4.75 -0.28 12.00
CA PHE A 11 5.33 -0.61 13.31
C PHE A 11 6.45 0.34 13.71
N VAL A 12 7.23 0.85 12.76
CA VAL A 12 8.38 1.74 13.06
C VAL A 12 7.91 3.11 13.58
N ALA A 13 6.79 3.61 13.05
CA ALA A 13 6.21 4.89 13.42
C ALA A 13 5.00 4.76 14.37
N GLU A 14 4.80 3.61 15.00
CA GLU A 14 3.66 3.41 15.90
C GLU A 14 3.69 4.39 17.09
N ASP A 15 2.51 4.79 17.57
CA ASP A 15 2.40 5.51 18.83
C ASP A 15 2.64 4.55 19.99
N ILE A 16 3.43 4.97 20.97
CA ILE A 16 3.76 4.19 22.16
C ILE A 16 3.04 4.81 23.34
N PRO A 17 2.42 4.03 24.25
CA PRO A 17 1.91 4.54 25.51
C PRO A 17 2.96 5.37 26.24
N HIS A 18 2.62 6.63 26.52
CA HIS A 18 3.50 7.60 27.15
C HIS A 18 2.72 8.51 28.08
N ARG A 19 3.43 9.06 29.06
CA ARG A 19 2.96 10.15 29.91
C ARG A 19 4.00 11.25 30.01
N CYS A 20 3.57 12.44 30.40
CA CYS A 20 4.46 13.54 30.64
C CYS A 20 5.34 13.27 31.87
N ARG A 21 6.60 13.70 31.77
CA ARG A 21 7.56 13.64 32.86
C ARG A 21 7.36 14.83 33.80
N VAL A 22 7.37 14.56 35.10
CA VAL A 22 7.35 15.57 36.16
C VAL A 22 8.69 15.47 36.91
N PRO A 23 9.69 16.30 36.58
CA PRO A 23 11.06 16.18 37.10
C PRO A 23 11.16 16.15 38.62
N GLU A 24 10.24 16.82 39.31
CA GLU A 24 10.19 16.93 40.77
C GLU A 24 9.69 15.62 41.43
N CYS A 25 8.93 14.81 40.69
CA CYS A 25 8.31 13.58 41.19
C CYS A 25 8.91 12.31 40.60
N ASP A 26 9.39 12.38 39.35
CA ASP A 26 9.88 11.24 38.59
C ASP A 26 11.36 11.00 38.86
N GLY A 27 11.66 9.84 39.46
CA GLY A 27 13.03 9.34 39.62
C GLY A 27 13.61 8.78 38.31
N THR A 28 14.83 8.22 38.40
CA THR A 28 15.53 7.63 37.26
C THR A 28 14.85 6.39 36.67
N ASN A 29 13.99 5.70 37.43
CA ASN A 29 13.27 4.50 37.01
C ASN A 29 11.75 4.73 36.88
N ALA A 30 11.35 5.91 36.40
CA ALA A 30 9.94 6.23 36.23
C ALA A 30 9.29 5.36 35.14
N SER A 31 8.10 4.84 35.42
CA SER A 31 7.31 4.05 34.46
C SER A 31 6.35 4.94 33.67
N ALA A 32 5.94 4.49 32.49
CA ALA A 32 4.92 5.16 31.67
C ALA A 32 3.49 5.00 32.21
N GLU A 33 3.29 4.12 33.20
CA GLU A 33 2.02 4.00 33.90
C GLU A 33 1.70 5.28 34.69
N ILE A 34 0.42 5.60 34.78
CA ILE A 34 -0.05 6.78 35.52
C ILE A 34 0.22 6.54 37.02
N PRO A 35 1.09 7.35 37.65
CA PRO A 35 1.46 7.14 39.03
C PRO A 35 0.31 7.52 39.98
N PRO A 36 0.26 6.98 41.21
CA PRO A 36 -0.82 7.25 42.17
C PRO A 36 -0.97 8.73 42.57
N TRP A 37 0.13 9.49 42.44
CA TRP A 37 0.18 10.92 42.72
C TRP A 37 -0.34 11.79 41.57
N TRP A 38 -0.64 11.20 40.40
CA TRP A 38 -1.13 11.96 39.25
C TRP A 38 -2.60 12.39 39.45
N PRO A 39 -2.94 13.67 39.22
CA PRO A 39 -4.31 14.14 39.35
C PRO A 39 -5.26 13.42 38.38
N LYS A 40 -6.35 12.84 38.91
CA LYS A 40 -7.29 11.99 38.13
C LYS A 40 -7.97 12.69 36.94
N ASN A 41 -8.08 14.02 36.97
CA ASN A 41 -8.78 14.81 35.96
C ASN A 41 -7.84 15.43 34.90
N VAL A 42 -6.54 15.12 34.95
CA VAL A 42 -5.54 15.71 34.06
C VAL A 42 -5.08 14.67 33.05
N ASP A 43 -5.18 14.98 31.77
CA ASP A 43 -4.61 14.13 30.72
C ASP A 43 -3.10 14.02 30.91
N SER A 44 -2.65 12.81 31.21
CA SER A 44 -1.25 12.50 31.45
C SER A 44 -0.38 12.58 30.20
N LYS A 45 -0.95 12.63 29.00
CA LYS A 45 -0.17 12.62 27.75
C LYS A 45 0.45 13.97 27.46
N CYS A 46 -0.38 15.02 27.38
CA CYS A 46 0.04 16.30 26.77
C CYS A 46 0.23 17.44 27.75
N PHE A 47 -0.30 17.28 28.96
CA PHE A 47 -0.21 18.29 30.00
C PHE A 47 0.43 17.68 31.24
N ARG A 48 1.18 18.51 31.97
CA ARG A 48 1.63 18.16 33.32
C ARG A 48 1.02 19.13 34.34
N PRO A 49 0.66 18.63 35.53
CA PRO A 49 0.30 19.51 36.63
C PRO A 49 1.54 20.26 37.14
N VAL A 50 1.38 21.54 37.46
CA VAL A 50 2.46 22.36 38.04
C VAL A 50 2.60 22.02 39.52
N VAL A 51 3.84 21.82 39.98
CA VAL A 51 4.14 21.48 41.38
C VAL A 51 4.12 22.75 42.24
N ASP A 52 3.28 22.78 43.28
CA ASP A 52 3.33 23.83 44.30
C ASP A 52 4.52 23.58 45.23
N VAL A 53 5.55 24.43 45.08
CA VAL A 53 6.81 24.35 45.83
C VAL A 53 6.59 24.38 47.35
N ASN A 54 5.59 25.12 47.83
CA ASN A 54 5.31 25.23 49.27
C ASN A 54 4.71 23.93 49.82
N SER A 55 3.79 23.34 49.07
CA SER A 55 3.14 22.08 49.44
C SER A 55 4.10 20.89 49.27
N PHE A 56 4.93 20.91 48.24
CA PHE A 56 5.98 19.91 48.00
C PHE A 56 7.08 19.92 49.08
N GLY A 57 7.50 21.11 49.53
CA GLY A 57 8.43 21.22 50.65
C GLY A 57 7.85 20.72 51.98
N LYS A 58 6.54 20.90 52.20
CA LYS A 58 5.83 20.39 53.38
C LYS A 58 5.63 18.88 53.37
N SER A 59 5.67 18.23 52.20
CA SER A 59 5.51 16.78 52.05
C SER A 59 6.83 16.01 52.04
N ASN A 60 7.92 16.55 52.59
CA ASN A 60 9.26 15.95 52.54
C ASN A 60 9.72 15.58 51.12
N ASN A 61 9.41 16.43 50.13
CA ASN A 61 9.71 16.20 48.71
C ASN A 61 9.05 14.94 48.13
N THR A 62 7.86 14.57 48.63
CA THR A 62 7.07 13.48 48.06
C THR A 62 5.84 14.03 47.36
N CYS A 63 5.57 13.53 46.16
CA CYS A 63 4.41 13.98 45.38
C CYS A 63 3.14 13.25 45.80
N SER A 64 2.05 14.00 45.88
CA SER A 64 0.69 13.51 46.09
C SER A 64 -0.28 14.39 45.33
N ASN A 65 -1.55 13.99 45.18
CA ASN A 65 -2.53 14.85 44.48
C ASN A 65 -2.66 16.27 45.07
N ALA A 66 -2.29 16.47 46.33
CA ALA A 66 -2.35 17.76 47.02
C ALA A 66 -1.10 18.65 46.82
N THR A 67 -0.03 18.14 46.18
CA THR A 67 1.19 18.92 45.92
C THR A 67 1.16 19.67 44.57
N PHE A 68 0.04 19.62 43.86
CA PHE A 68 -0.11 20.22 42.54
C PHE A 68 -1.06 21.41 42.57
N GLU A 69 -0.74 22.43 41.77
CA GLU A 69 -1.65 23.53 41.48
C GLU A 69 -2.77 23.09 40.51
N GLU A 70 -3.82 23.90 40.40
CA GLU A 70 -4.85 23.72 39.35
C GLU A 70 -4.35 24.12 37.95
N THR A 71 -3.19 24.78 37.88
CA THR A 71 -2.57 25.22 36.63
C THR A 71 -1.87 24.05 35.93
N LEU A 72 -2.04 23.99 34.60
CA LEU A 72 -1.44 22.97 33.74
C LEU A 72 -0.42 23.60 32.81
N GLU A 73 0.68 22.89 32.57
CA GLU A 73 1.71 23.27 31.61
C GLU A 73 1.78 22.25 30.47
N GLU A 74 2.12 22.72 29.27
CA GLU A 74 2.38 21.84 28.12
C GLU A 74 3.59 20.95 28.37
N CYS A 75 3.48 19.69 27.96
CA CYS A 75 4.55 18.73 28.12
C CYS A 75 5.67 18.92 27.08
N HIS A 76 6.93 18.81 27.52
CA HIS A 76 8.11 18.83 26.64
C HIS A 76 8.97 17.56 26.73
N GLU A 77 8.85 16.79 27.82
CA GLU A 77 9.55 15.52 28.02
C GLU A 77 8.58 14.42 28.40
N TRP A 78 8.68 13.26 27.75
CA TRP A 78 7.80 12.13 28.00
C TRP A 78 8.56 10.91 28.52
N ILE A 79 7.87 10.13 29.34
CA ILE A 79 8.29 8.78 29.74
C ILE A 79 7.50 7.79 28.89
N TYR A 80 8.22 7.07 28.03
CA TYR A 80 7.66 6.05 27.13
C TYR A 80 7.73 4.67 27.78
N GLU A 81 6.71 3.84 27.53
CA GLU A 81 6.68 2.45 28.00
C GLU A 81 7.88 1.64 27.47
N ASN A 82 8.27 1.90 26.21
CA ASN A 82 9.41 1.29 25.57
C ASN A 82 10.00 2.24 24.51
N HIS A 83 11.16 1.87 23.96
CA HIS A 83 11.86 2.66 22.93
C HIS A 83 11.80 1.98 21.55
N ASN A 84 10.72 1.25 21.28
CA ASN A 84 10.59 0.41 20.08
C ASN A 84 10.10 1.16 18.85
N SER A 85 9.78 2.46 18.95
CA SER A 85 9.31 3.31 17.84
C SER A 85 10.15 4.57 17.72
N ILE A 86 10.12 5.18 16.53
CA ILE A 86 10.68 6.52 16.30
C ILE A 86 10.00 7.59 17.16
N VAL A 87 8.74 7.37 17.59
CA VAL A 87 8.00 8.30 18.45
C VAL A 87 8.75 8.50 19.77
N ALA A 88 9.18 7.40 20.40
CA ALA A 88 10.00 7.45 21.59
C ALA A 88 11.43 7.94 21.30
N ALA A 89 12.03 7.48 20.20
CA ALA A 89 13.41 7.84 19.88
C ALA A 89 13.64 9.32 19.54
N LEU A 90 12.62 10.00 19.01
CA LEU A 90 12.65 11.41 18.65
C LEU A 90 11.83 12.30 19.60
N ASN A 91 11.36 11.75 20.73
CA ASN A 91 10.57 12.43 21.75
C ASN A 91 9.35 13.18 21.15
N LEU A 92 8.53 12.48 20.35
CA LEU A 92 7.41 13.04 19.59
C LEU A 92 6.06 12.91 20.32
N GLY A 93 6.08 12.90 21.66
CA GLY A 93 4.86 12.80 22.46
C GLY A 93 3.88 13.91 22.11
N CYS A 94 2.58 13.58 22.14
CA CYS A 94 1.49 14.49 21.79
C CYS A 94 1.50 15.11 20.39
N GLN A 95 2.38 14.63 19.51
CA GLN A 95 2.46 15.04 18.11
C GLN A 95 2.05 13.86 17.24
N SER A 96 0.84 13.34 17.45
CA SER A 96 0.29 12.18 16.74
C SER A 96 0.32 12.36 15.22
N TRP A 97 0.12 13.59 14.74
CA TRP A 97 0.24 13.94 13.32
C TRP A 97 1.63 13.66 12.74
N LYS A 98 2.70 13.67 13.55
CA LYS A 98 4.04 13.34 13.09
C LYS A 98 4.21 11.85 12.83
N SER A 99 3.65 11.00 13.70
CA SER A 99 3.65 9.54 13.49
C SER A 99 2.90 9.18 12.20
N THR A 100 1.70 9.72 12.01
CA THR A 100 0.87 9.41 10.83
C THR A 100 1.43 9.99 9.53
N LEU A 101 2.06 11.16 9.59
CA LEU A 101 2.68 11.80 8.42
C LEU A 101 3.80 10.95 7.81
N VAL A 102 4.52 10.12 8.59
CA VAL A 102 5.54 9.20 8.06
C VAL A 102 4.94 8.28 6.99
N GLY A 103 3.81 7.65 7.28
CA GLY A 103 3.14 6.78 6.33
C GLY A 103 2.64 7.52 5.09
N SER A 104 2.12 8.74 5.25
CA SER A 104 1.68 9.56 4.12
C SER A 104 2.85 10.01 3.24
N VAL A 105 3.96 10.45 3.83
CA VAL A 105 5.18 10.83 3.11
C VAL A 105 5.78 9.63 2.39
N HIS A 106 5.79 8.45 3.02
CA HIS A 106 6.18 7.21 2.37
C HIS A 106 5.33 6.97 1.10
N ASN A 107 4.01 7.02 1.21
CA ASN A 107 3.11 6.82 0.07
C ASN A 107 3.25 7.90 -1.03
N ALA A 108 3.53 9.15 -0.66
CA ALA A 108 3.85 10.22 -1.61
C ALA A 108 5.12 9.92 -2.40
N GLY A 109 6.16 9.39 -1.73
CA GLY A 109 7.37 8.88 -2.38
C GLY A 109 7.04 7.78 -3.40
N MET A 110 6.11 6.88 -3.10
CA MET A 110 5.70 5.82 -4.01
C MET A 110 5.09 6.37 -5.31
N ILE A 111 4.29 7.44 -5.23
CA ILE A 111 3.70 8.12 -6.41
C ILE A 111 4.81 8.64 -7.31
N ALA A 112 5.75 9.39 -6.74
CA ALA A 112 6.92 9.89 -7.48
C ALA A 112 7.73 8.73 -8.10
N SER A 113 7.89 7.64 -7.35
CA SER A 113 8.59 6.44 -7.81
C SER A 113 7.96 5.85 -9.07
N VAL A 114 6.64 5.67 -9.12
CA VAL A 114 5.97 5.04 -10.26
C VAL A 114 6.18 5.86 -11.54
N MET A 115 6.17 7.19 -11.44
CA MET A 115 6.42 8.09 -12.57
C MET A 115 7.86 7.99 -13.06
N ILE A 116 8.83 8.08 -12.14
CA ILE A 116 10.26 8.08 -12.45
C ILE A 116 10.71 6.71 -12.95
N SER A 117 10.42 5.66 -12.20
CA SER A 117 10.81 4.28 -12.53
C SER A 117 10.16 3.78 -13.81
N GLY A 118 8.93 4.16 -14.12
CA GLY A 118 8.29 3.82 -15.40
C GLY A 118 9.06 4.40 -16.58
N TRP A 119 9.42 5.69 -16.50
CA TRP A 119 10.24 6.34 -17.52
C TRP A 119 11.63 5.71 -17.65
N ILE A 120 12.31 5.42 -16.54
CA ILE A 120 13.61 4.74 -16.53
C ILE A 120 13.48 3.33 -17.15
N ALA A 121 12.44 2.58 -16.79
CA ALA A 121 12.21 1.22 -17.28
C ALA A 121 11.97 1.18 -18.78
N ASP A 122 11.29 2.17 -19.34
CA ASP A 122 11.05 2.26 -20.78
C ASP A 122 12.31 2.71 -21.54
N LYS A 123 13.11 3.61 -20.94
CA LYS A 123 14.31 4.18 -21.59
C LYS A 123 15.53 3.28 -21.50
N ILE A 124 15.80 2.71 -20.34
CA ILE A 124 17.05 1.98 -20.00
C ILE A 124 16.82 0.47 -19.97
N GLY A 125 15.61 0.01 -19.67
CA GLY A 125 15.25 -1.41 -19.61
C GLY A 125 14.69 -1.84 -18.26
N ARG A 126 14.06 -3.02 -18.20
CA ARG A 126 13.43 -3.53 -16.97
C ARG A 126 14.49 -3.97 -15.96
N LYS A 127 15.49 -4.73 -16.41
CA LYS A 127 16.58 -5.25 -15.57
C LYS A 127 17.35 -4.15 -14.82
N PRO A 128 17.93 -3.12 -15.48
CA PRO A 128 18.69 -2.09 -14.79
C PRO A 128 17.81 -1.29 -13.83
N THR A 129 16.54 -1.06 -14.19
CA THR A 129 15.60 -0.35 -13.32
C THR A 129 15.30 -1.15 -12.05
N ILE A 130 15.10 -2.46 -12.15
CA ILE A 130 14.94 -3.33 -10.97
C ILE A 130 16.16 -3.24 -10.06
N ILE A 131 17.37 -3.33 -10.62
CA ILE A 131 18.60 -3.26 -9.82
C ILE A 131 18.75 -1.90 -9.13
N VAL A 132 18.54 -0.80 -9.86
CA VAL A 132 18.64 0.57 -9.32
C VAL A 132 17.61 0.79 -8.23
N CYS A 133 16.35 0.41 -8.44
CA CYS A 133 15.32 0.59 -7.42
C CYS A 133 15.56 -0.29 -6.19
N SER A 134 16.09 -1.52 -6.37
CA SER A 134 16.44 -2.40 -5.25
C SER A 134 17.58 -1.82 -4.42
N ILE A 135 18.69 -1.43 -5.04
CA ILE A 135 19.81 -0.83 -4.31
C ILE A 135 19.41 0.52 -3.72
N GLY A 136 18.60 1.30 -4.43
CA GLY A 136 18.08 2.58 -3.96
C GLY A 136 17.21 2.44 -2.70
N ALA A 137 16.48 1.33 -2.55
CA ALA A 137 15.76 1.04 -1.31
C ALA A 137 16.70 0.97 -0.08
N ALA A 138 17.96 0.57 -0.25
CA ALA A 138 18.92 0.46 0.84
C ALA A 138 19.27 1.80 1.51
N VAL A 139 18.93 2.93 0.89
CA VAL A 139 18.97 4.27 1.52
C VAL A 139 18.18 4.30 2.84
N GLY A 140 17.14 3.46 2.98
CA GLY A 140 16.38 3.33 4.22
C GLY A 140 17.20 2.93 5.45
N VAL A 141 18.40 2.33 5.28
CA VAL A 141 19.31 2.04 6.40
C VAL A 141 19.73 3.32 7.14
N PHE A 142 19.84 4.46 6.45
CA PHE A 142 20.28 5.71 7.06
C PHE A 142 19.34 6.22 8.16
N LYS A 143 18.07 5.81 8.16
CA LYS A 143 17.07 6.18 9.17
C LYS A 143 17.53 5.93 10.61
N ILE A 144 18.33 4.89 10.86
CA ILE A 144 18.76 4.51 12.21
C ILE A 144 19.69 5.54 12.88
N PHE A 145 20.33 6.39 12.07
CA PHE A 145 21.28 7.42 12.52
C PHE A 145 20.62 8.79 12.68
N ILE A 146 19.38 8.96 12.23
CA ILE A 146 18.72 10.25 12.20
C ILE A 146 18.10 10.58 13.56
N GLN A 147 18.41 11.77 14.06
CA GLN A 147 17.87 12.31 15.32
C GLN A 147 16.94 13.52 15.09
N ASN A 148 16.74 13.93 13.84
CA ASN A 148 15.85 15.03 13.47
C ASN A 148 14.65 14.51 12.68
N TYR A 149 13.44 14.86 13.11
CA TYR A 149 12.21 14.39 12.50
C TYR A 149 12.08 14.74 11.00
N TYR A 150 12.42 15.97 10.60
CA TYR A 150 12.30 16.38 9.20
C TYR A 150 13.35 15.70 8.31
N ALA A 151 14.56 15.48 8.84
CA ALA A 151 15.55 14.67 8.15
C ALA A 151 15.07 13.21 8.00
N TYR A 152 14.37 12.67 8.99
CA TYR A 152 13.79 11.32 8.93
C TYR A 152 12.75 11.24 7.82
N LEU A 153 11.83 12.21 7.74
CA LEU A 153 10.84 12.31 6.67
C LEU A 153 11.47 12.47 5.28
N ALA A 154 12.56 13.24 5.17
CA ALA A 154 13.25 13.42 3.89
C ALA A 154 13.86 12.10 3.41
N VAL A 155 14.44 11.30 4.32
CA VAL A 155 14.89 9.95 4.00
C VAL A 155 13.71 9.05 3.66
N GLU A 156 12.64 9.03 4.48
CA GLU A 156 11.38 8.28 4.25
C GLU A 156 10.85 8.49 2.82
N PHE A 157 10.79 9.75 2.38
CA PHE A 157 10.38 10.10 1.03
C PHE A 157 11.36 9.57 -0.01
N LEU A 158 12.66 9.80 0.19
CA LEU A 158 13.71 9.45 -0.75
C LEU A 158 13.79 7.92 -0.94
N GLU A 159 13.78 7.11 0.13
CA GLU A 159 13.85 5.67 -0.07
C GLU A 159 12.59 5.12 -0.71
N SER A 160 11.41 5.63 -0.37
CA SER A 160 10.16 5.21 -1.01
C SER A 160 10.17 5.56 -2.51
N MET A 161 10.60 6.77 -2.85
CA MET A 161 10.77 7.22 -4.23
C MET A 161 11.73 6.32 -5.02
N LEU A 162 12.81 5.84 -4.40
CA LEU A 162 13.77 4.94 -5.05
C LEU A 162 13.27 3.50 -5.10
N ALA A 163 12.55 3.02 -4.09
CA ALA A 163 12.19 1.61 -3.94
C ALA A 163 10.92 1.20 -4.70
N SER A 164 9.86 2.03 -4.69
CA SER A 164 8.51 1.55 -5.03
C SER A 164 8.30 1.20 -6.50
N GLY A 165 9.16 1.70 -7.39
CA GLY A 165 9.21 1.32 -8.79
C GLY A 165 9.45 -0.17 -9.03
N LEU A 166 10.06 -0.86 -8.05
CA LEU A 166 10.26 -2.31 -8.09
C LEU A 166 8.97 -3.06 -8.32
N TYR A 167 7.89 -2.64 -7.68
CA TYR A 167 6.59 -3.31 -7.78
C TYR A 167 6.12 -3.33 -9.24
N THR A 168 6.07 -2.14 -9.87
CA THR A 168 5.56 -1.97 -11.23
C THR A 168 6.46 -2.65 -12.25
N VAL A 169 7.78 -2.48 -12.16
CA VAL A 169 8.72 -3.00 -13.17
C VAL A 169 8.81 -4.52 -13.11
N ASN A 170 8.75 -5.14 -11.92
CA ASN A 170 8.76 -6.59 -11.79
C ASN A 170 7.52 -7.24 -12.41
N VAL A 171 6.32 -6.66 -12.21
CA VAL A 171 5.09 -7.18 -12.83
C VAL A 171 5.19 -7.12 -14.35
N VAL A 172 5.69 -6.00 -14.89
CA VAL A 172 5.87 -5.84 -16.33
C VAL A 172 6.87 -6.86 -16.87
N LEU A 173 8.02 -7.04 -16.23
CA LEU A 173 9.01 -8.03 -16.65
C LEU A 173 8.44 -9.45 -16.61
N LEU A 174 7.71 -9.81 -15.55
CA LEU A 174 7.09 -11.13 -15.41
C LEU A 174 6.09 -11.42 -16.53
N ILE A 175 5.29 -10.42 -16.91
CA ILE A 175 4.36 -10.53 -18.04
C ILE A 175 5.10 -10.62 -19.38
N GLU A 176 6.13 -9.81 -19.58
CA GLU A 176 6.91 -9.79 -20.82
C GLU A 176 7.70 -11.09 -21.04
N VAL A 177 8.12 -11.76 -19.96
CA VAL A 177 8.82 -13.06 -19.99
C VAL A 177 7.82 -14.22 -20.14
N GLY A 178 6.72 -14.21 -19.38
CA GLY A 178 5.75 -15.32 -19.37
C GLY A 178 4.85 -15.37 -20.61
N GLY A 179 4.68 -14.25 -21.32
CA GLY A 179 3.80 -14.16 -22.48
C GLY A 179 2.34 -13.92 -22.11
N GLU A 180 1.46 -13.91 -23.11
CA GLU A 180 0.07 -13.47 -22.93
C GLU A 180 -0.77 -14.45 -22.10
N SER A 181 -0.47 -15.76 -22.21
CA SER A 181 -1.22 -16.83 -21.55
C SER A 181 -1.02 -16.87 -20.04
N THR A 182 0.10 -16.36 -19.52
CA THR A 182 0.44 -16.42 -18.09
C THR A 182 0.14 -15.11 -17.34
N ARG A 183 -0.41 -14.09 -18.00
CA ARG A 183 -0.66 -12.76 -17.40
C ARG A 183 -1.48 -12.83 -16.10
N VAL A 184 -2.52 -13.65 -16.08
CA VAL A 184 -3.39 -13.83 -14.90
C VAL A 184 -2.61 -14.51 -13.77
N LEU A 185 -1.87 -15.58 -14.08
CA LEU A 185 -1.06 -16.31 -13.11
C LEU A 185 0.04 -15.42 -12.51
N ALA A 186 0.71 -14.62 -13.36
CA ALA A 186 1.73 -13.66 -12.94
C ALA A 186 1.16 -12.65 -11.91
N GLY A 187 -0.05 -12.13 -12.15
CA GLY A 187 -0.73 -11.24 -11.22
C GLY A 187 -1.02 -11.90 -9.87
N VAL A 188 -1.55 -13.13 -9.86
CA VAL A 188 -1.87 -13.86 -8.62
C VAL A 188 -0.62 -14.19 -7.81
N ILE A 189 0.43 -14.73 -8.45
CA ILE A 189 1.71 -15.03 -7.78
C ILE A 189 2.25 -13.77 -7.11
N PHE A 190 2.12 -12.65 -7.80
CA PHE A 190 2.62 -11.38 -7.31
C PHE A 190 1.82 -10.84 -6.11
N SER A 191 0.49 -10.85 -6.18
CA SER A 191 -0.36 -10.48 -5.03
C SER A 191 -0.04 -11.35 -3.80
N TYR A 192 0.11 -12.65 -3.99
CA TYR A 192 0.44 -13.56 -2.88
C TYR A 192 1.84 -13.30 -2.32
N ALA A 193 2.82 -12.97 -3.18
CA ALA A 193 4.15 -12.57 -2.72
C ALA A 193 4.11 -11.29 -1.85
N VAL A 194 3.18 -10.38 -2.12
CA VAL A 194 2.96 -9.19 -1.27
C VAL A 194 2.46 -9.60 0.11
N TYR A 195 1.40 -10.41 0.18
CA TYR A 195 0.80 -10.84 1.45
C TYR A 195 1.77 -11.68 2.29
N ILE A 196 2.52 -12.59 1.66
CA ILE A 196 3.61 -13.33 2.33
C ILE A 196 4.65 -12.35 2.89
N GLY A 197 5.02 -11.33 2.12
CA GLY A 197 5.95 -10.30 2.56
C GLY A 197 5.45 -9.52 3.77
N GLU A 198 4.17 -9.16 3.83
CA GLU A 198 3.55 -8.50 4.97
C GLU A 198 3.54 -9.40 6.21
N MET A 199 3.15 -10.67 6.04
CA MET A 199 3.15 -11.66 7.14
C MET A 199 4.56 -11.89 7.69
N LEU A 200 5.55 -12.08 6.82
CA LEU A 200 6.95 -12.24 7.23
C LEU A 200 7.45 -11.01 7.97
N PHE A 201 7.04 -9.81 7.57
CA PHE A 201 7.40 -8.59 8.29
C PHE A 201 6.77 -8.57 9.69
N ALA A 202 5.49 -8.92 9.82
CA ALA A 202 4.83 -8.96 11.12
C ALA A 202 5.42 -10.03 12.05
N PHE A 203 5.78 -11.22 11.54
CA PHE A 203 6.52 -12.21 12.32
C PHE A 203 7.90 -11.71 12.77
N THR A 204 8.60 -10.99 11.88
CA THR A 204 9.88 -10.37 12.23
C THR A 204 9.70 -9.31 13.31
N ALA A 205 8.69 -8.45 13.19
CA ALA A 205 8.36 -7.41 14.17
C ALA A 205 7.91 -7.99 15.51
N MET A 206 7.24 -9.15 15.50
CA MET A 206 6.86 -9.89 16.70
C MET A 206 8.07 -10.40 17.48
N GLY A 207 9.06 -10.96 16.77
CA GLY A 207 10.29 -11.48 17.38
C GLY A 207 11.31 -10.40 17.73
N LEU A 208 11.35 -9.30 16.96
CA LEU A 208 12.34 -8.23 17.06
C LEU A 208 11.63 -6.88 17.07
N GLN A 209 11.30 -6.41 18.26
CA GLN A 209 10.42 -5.24 18.41
C GLN A 209 11.16 -3.91 18.24
N TYR A 210 12.47 -3.88 18.45
CA TYR A 210 13.25 -2.64 18.35
C TYR A 210 13.32 -2.11 16.91
N TRP A 211 12.78 -0.92 16.66
CA TRP A 211 12.65 -0.36 15.31
C TRP A 211 13.96 -0.30 14.51
N LYS A 212 15.11 0.02 15.13
CA LYS A 212 16.38 0.08 14.37
C LYS A 212 16.77 -1.30 13.84
N THR A 213 16.53 -2.35 14.62
CA THR A 213 16.76 -3.73 14.19
C THR A 213 15.83 -4.09 13.03
N LEU A 214 14.56 -3.66 13.09
CA LEU A 214 13.61 -3.86 11.98
C LEU A 214 14.06 -3.17 10.70
N ILE A 215 14.49 -1.91 10.77
CA ILE A 215 15.03 -1.17 9.63
C ILE A 215 16.24 -1.90 9.04
N LEU A 216 17.18 -2.35 9.89
CA LEU A 216 18.36 -3.10 9.41
C LEU A 216 17.97 -4.39 8.68
N ILE A 217 17.02 -5.17 9.21
CA ILE A 217 16.59 -6.43 8.58
C ILE A 217 15.86 -6.19 7.26
N VAL A 218 15.05 -5.14 7.18
CA VAL A 218 14.28 -4.83 5.97
C VAL A 218 15.18 -4.29 4.86
N TYR A 219 16.07 -3.36 5.19
CA TYR A 219 16.81 -2.60 4.17
C TYR A 219 18.22 -3.15 3.86
N THR A 220 18.92 -3.79 4.80
CA THR A 220 20.28 -4.30 4.54
C THR A 220 20.33 -5.36 3.43
N PRO A 221 19.40 -6.33 3.36
CA PRO A 221 19.42 -7.32 2.28
C PRO A 221 19.17 -6.72 0.90
N MET A 222 18.69 -5.47 0.80
CA MET A 222 18.47 -4.80 -0.49
C MET A 222 19.78 -4.59 -1.26
N PHE A 223 20.92 -4.49 -0.57
CA PHE A 223 22.25 -4.44 -1.21
C PHE A 223 22.57 -5.71 -2.01
N LEU A 224 22.04 -6.88 -1.61
CA LEU A 224 22.29 -8.15 -2.29
C LEU A 224 21.64 -8.19 -3.68
N PHE A 225 20.68 -7.32 -3.97
CA PHE A 225 20.05 -7.25 -5.29
C PHE A 225 20.99 -6.72 -6.38
N VAL A 226 22.18 -6.20 -6.05
CA VAL A 226 23.23 -5.94 -7.04
C VAL A 226 23.62 -7.20 -7.82
N PHE A 227 23.52 -8.39 -7.19
CA PHE A 227 23.81 -9.66 -7.85
C PHE A 227 22.80 -10.02 -8.96
N TYR A 228 21.67 -9.31 -9.06
CA TYR A 228 20.74 -9.48 -10.18
C TYR A 228 21.36 -9.05 -11.51
N VAL A 229 22.48 -8.32 -11.51
CA VAL A 229 23.29 -8.09 -12.73
C VAL A 229 23.69 -9.41 -13.38
N PHE A 230 23.98 -10.46 -12.61
CA PHE A 230 24.41 -11.76 -13.13
C PHE A 230 23.25 -12.70 -13.42
N ILE A 231 22.21 -12.66 -12.59
CA ILE A 231 21.10 -13.64 -12.62
C ILE A 231 20.01 -13.20 -13.60
N LEU A 232 19.60 -11.93 -13.54
CA LEU A 232 18.43 -11.45 -14.26
C LEU A 232 18.78 -11.21 -15.73
N LYS A 233 17.89 -11.60 -16.64
CA LYS A 233 17.96 -11.25 -18.06
C LYS A 233 16.96 -10.14 -18.37
N GLU A 234 17.27 -9.36 -19.38
CA GLU A 234 16.39 -8.28 -19.84
C GLU A 234 15.19 -8.86 -20.61
N SER A 235 14.12 -8.08 -20.71
CA SER A 235 12.95 -8.43 -21.50
C SER A 235 13.28 -8.51 -23.00
N THR A 236 13.08 -9.70 -23.58
CA THR A 236 13.21 -9.91 -25.03
C THR A 236 12.32 -8.96 -25.83
N ARG A 237 11.09 -8.71 -25.34
CA ARG A 237 10.16 -7.77 -25.96
C ARG A 237 10.71 -6.35 -25.96
N TRP A 238 11.26 -5.88 -24.83
CA TRP A 238 11.86 -4.54 -24.75
C TRP A 238 13.10 -4.42 -25.64
N GLN A 239 13.94 -5.45 -25.70
CA GLN A 239 15.12 -5.48 -26.58
C GLN A 239 14.71 -5.33 -28.05
N LEU A 240 13.69 -6.06 -28.51
CA LEU A 240 13.15 -5.95 -29.87
C LEU A 240 12.55 -4.55 -30.14
N LEU A 241 11.81 -3.98 -29.18
CA LEU A 241 11.28 -2.62 -29.27
C LEU A 241 12.37 -1.56 -29.45
N ARG A 242 13.55 -1.77 -28.87
CA ARG A 242 14.71 -0.89 -28.97
C ARG A 242 15.63 -1.22 -30.15
N GLY A 243 15.26 -2.18 -31.00
CA GLY A 243 16.07 -2.60 -32.15
C GLY A 243 17.31 -3.43 -31.79
N LYS A 244 17.37 -3.97 -30.56
CA LYS A 244 18.47 -4.80 -30.04
C LYS A 244 18.22 -6.28 -30.31
N THR A 245 18.09 -6.64 -31.58
CA THR A 245 17.67 -7.99 -32.00
C THR A 245 18.68 -9.08 -31.63
N GLU A 246 19.98 -8.78 -31.74
CA GLU A 246 21.03 -9.74 -31.37
C GLU A 246 21.06 -10.00 -29.86
N GLU A 247 20.90 -8.96 -29.03
CA GLU A 247 20.77 -9.13 -27.56
C GLU A 247 19.51 -9.95 -27.21
N ALA A 248 18.42 -9.76 -27.96
CA ALA A 248 17.19 -10.54 -27.80
C ALA A 248 17.42 -12.04 -28.10
N LYS A 249 18.17 -12.36 -29.16
CA LYS A 249 18.54 -13.74 -29.50
C LYS A 249 19.43 -14.37 -28.41
N GLU A 250 20.39 -13.62 -27.86
CA GLU A 250 21.20 -14.10 -26.73
C GLU A 250 20.35 -14.42 -25.49
N THR A 251 19.41 -13.55 -25.16
CA THR A 251 18.45 -13.80 -24.07
C THR A 251 17.65 -15.09 -24.33
N LEU A 252 17.16 -15.29 -25.56
CA LEU A 252 16.40 -16.49 -25.94
C LEU A 252 17.22 -17.78 -25.82
N LYS A 253 18.50 -17.77 -26.21
CA LYS A 253 19.40 -18.93 -26.04
C LYS A 253 19.54 -19.33 -24.57
N VAL A 254 19.69 -18.35 -23.68
CA VAL A 254 19.74 -18.61 -22.24
C VAL A 254 18.42 -19.21 -21.74
N ILE A 255 17.28 -18.66 -22.15
CA ILE A 255 15.96 -19.16 -21.77
C ILE A 255 15.77 -20.61 -22.27
N ALA A 256 16.12 -20.90 -23.53
CA ALA A 256 16.02 -22.24 -24.12
C ALA A 256 16.88 -23.26 -23.35
N LYS A 257 18.12 -22.88 -22.99
CA LYS A 257 19.04 -23.72 -22.22
C LYS A 257 18.52 -24.00 -20.80
N VAL A 258 18.02 -22.98 -20.10
CA VAL A 258 17.47 -23.13 -18.73
C VAL A 258 16.22 -23.99 -18.72
N ASN A 259 15.33 -23.79 -19.69
CA ASN A 259 14.08 -24.52 -19.82
C ASN A 259 14.22 -25.89 -20.51
N LYS A 260 15.44 -26.28 -20.91
CA LYS A 260 15.75 -27.54 -21.61
C LYS A 260 14.90 -27.72 -22.88
N ILE A 261 14.70 -26.64 -23.62
CA ILE A 261 13.97 -26.66 -24.90
C ILE A 261 14.94 -27.15 -25.98
N ASN A 262 14.53 -28.13 -26.78
CA ASN A 262 15.31 -28.66 -27.90
C ASN A 262 15.30 -27.66 -29.08
N VAL A 263 16.09 -26.60 -28.96
CA VAL A 263 16.37 -25.63 -30.04
C VAL A 263 17.87 -25.35 -30.03
N THR A 264 18.48 -25.42 -31.20
CA THR A 264 19.90 -25.13 -31.40
C THR A 264 20.15 -23.63 -31.50
N ASP A 265 21.35 -23.19 -31.09
CA ASP A 265 21.74 -21.78 -31.22
C ASP A 265 21.69 -21.28 -32.67
N LYS A 266 21.89 -22.17 -33.66
CA LYS A 266 21.76 -21.85 -35.09
C LYS A 266 20.32 -21.53 -35.46
N GLU A 267 19.35 -22.35 -35.04
CA GLU A 267 17.92 -22.12 -35.29
C GLU A 267 17.46 -20.76 -34.73
N ILE A 268 17.94 -20.36 -33.55
CA ILE A 268 17.62 -19.03 -32.95
C ILE A 268 18.27 -17.89 -33.75
N ASN A 269 19.51 -18.07 -34.21
CA ASN A 269 20.22 -17.06 -34.98
C ASN A 269 19.62 -16.82 -36.36
N GLU A 270 19.08 -17.87 -36.98
CA GLU A 270 18.45 -17.85 -38.30
C GLU A 270 17.06 -17.17 -38.30
N ILE A 271 16.44 -16.98 -37.13
CA ILE A 271 15.17 -16.24 -37.03
C ILE A 271 15.38 -14.79 -37.46
N SER A 272 14.62 -14.37 -38.47
CA SER A 272 14.64 -12.99 -38.97
C SER A 272 14.11 -12.00 -37.92
N ASP A 273 14.58 -10.74 -37.96
CA ASP A 273 14.07 -9.68 -37.08
C ASP A 273 12.56 -9.47 -37.25
N ALA A 274 12.06 -9.55 -38.49
CA ALA A 274 10.64 -9.43 -38.78
C ALA A 274 9.81 -10.56 -38.13
N ASP A 275 10.32 -11.80 -38.17
CA ASP A 275 9.65 -12.94 -37.52
C ASP A 275 9.68 -12.82 -36.00
N LEU A 276 10.81 -12.41 -35.40
CA LEU A 276 10.87 -12.14 -33.95
C LEU A 276 9.90 -11.03 -33.53
N ARG A 277 9.89 -9.90 -34.24
CA ARG A 277 8.95 -8.80 -33.95
C ARG A 277 7.50 -9.24 -34.09
N SER A 278 7.19 -10.06 -35.10
CA SER A 278 5.86 -10.64 -35.30
C SER A 278 5.46 -11.54 -34.13
N ARG A 279 6.30 -12.52 -33.76
CA ARG A 279 6.05 -13.47 -32.66
C ARG A 279 5.89 -12.79 -31.30
N PHE A 280 6.61 -11.69 -31.08
CA PHE A 280 6.50 -10.89 -29.86
C PHE A 280 5.42 -9.79 -29.96
N ASN A 281 4.56 -9.78 -30.98
CA ASN A 281 3.53 -8.74 -31.16
C ASN A 281 4.10 -7.31 -31.02
N VAL A 282 5.28 -7.08 -31.60
CA VAL A 282 5.96 -5.78 -31.70
C VAL A 282 5.49 -5.13 -33.01
N VAL A 283 4.25 -4.64 -33.01
CA VAL A 283 3.68 -3.92 -34.15
C VAL A 283 3.89 -2.42 -33.95
N VAL A 284 4.32 -1.72 -35.00
CA VAL A 284 4.30 -0.24 -35.05
C VAL A 284 2.85 0.19 -34.84
N GLN A 285 2.54 0.80 -33.69
CA GLN A 285 1.17 1.17 -33.33
C GLN A 285 0.52 1.96 -34.47
N LYS A 286 -0.51 1.36 -35.09
CA LYS A 286 -1.46 2.08 -35.94
C LYS A 286 -2.27 3.00 -35.04
N GLU A 287 -2.21 4.29 -35.34
CA GLU A 287 -2.98 5.40 -34.79
C GLU A 287 -3.18 5.39 -33.26
N LYS A 288 -2.36 6.19 -32.56
CA LYS A 288 -2.59 6.51 -31.15
C LYS A 288 -3.78 7.46 -31.05
N GLU A 289 -4.90 7.00 -30.51
CA GLU A 289 -5.93 7.88 -29.98
C GLU A 289 -5.28 8.83 -28.95
N THR A 290 -5.57 10.13 -29.09
CA THR A 290 -4.90 11.19 -28.33
C THR A 290 -5.64 11.42 -27.01
N MET A 291 -4.97 12.02 -26.01
CA MET A 291 -5.61 12.41 -24.74
C MET A 291 -6.85 13.30 -24.93
N LYS A 292 -6.89 14.07 -26.02
CA LYS A 292 -8.06 14.89 -26.38
C LYS A 292 -9.30 14.03 -26.70
N ASP A 293 -9.10 12.88 -27.33
CA ASP A 293 -10.20 11.97 -27.70
C ASP A 293 -10.81 11.32 -26.46
N ILE A 294 -9.98 11.01 -25.46
CA ILE A 294 -10.41 10.53 -24.14
C ILE A 294 -11.30 11.56 -23.45
N ILE A 295 -10.87 12.82 -23.39
CA ILE A 295 -11.59 13.89 -22.68
C ILE A 295 -12.90 14.24 -23.39
N ASN A 296 -12.93 14.13 -24.72
CA ASN A 296 -14.13 14.43 -25.52
C ASN A 296 -15.22 13.36 -25.37
N SER A 297 -14.87 12.09 -25.14
CA SER A 297 -15.86 11.03 -24.92
C SER A 297 -16.43 11.08 -23.50
N LYS A 298 -17.70 11.48 -23.40
CA LYS A 298 -18.43 11.51 -22.13
C LYS A 298 -18.51 10.14 -21.47
N GLU A 299 -18.64 9.07 -22.26
CA GLU A 299 -18.74 7.70 -21.74
C GLU A 299 -17.43 7.23 -21.13
N ILE A 300 -16.31 7.47 -21.80
CA ILE A 300 -14.99 7.12 -21.27
C ILE A 300 -14.70 7.92 -19.99
N MET A 301 -15.06 9.21 -19.94
CA MET A 301 -14.87 10.02 -18.74
C MET A 301 -15.72 9.57 -17.54
N ILE A 302 -16.96 9.11 -17.77
CA ILE A 302 -17.79 8.50 -16.70
C ILE A 302 -17.12 7.22 -16.19
N ARG A 303 -16.72 6.32 -17.10
CA ARG A 303 -16.03 5.06 -16.75
C ARG A 303 -14.74 5.32 -16.00
N LEU A 304 -13.95 6.30 -16.45
CA LEU A 304 -12.70 6.72 -15.81
C LEU A 304 -12.94 7.26 -14.40
N THR A 305 -13.95 8.12 -14.22
CA THR A 305 -14.27 8.72 -12.91
C THR A 305 -14.71 7.65 -11.91
N VAL A 306 -15.63 6.76 -12.31
CA VAL A 306 -16.12 5.66 -11.47
C VAL A 306 -14.98 4.70 -11.13
N ALA A 307 -14.18 4.30 -12.12
CA ALA A 307 -13.04 3.42 -11.89
C ALA A 307 -12.00 4.06 -10.97
N SER A 308 -11.67 5.34 -11.17
CA SER A 308 -10.70 6.07 -10.35
C SER A 308 -11.16 6.16 -8.89
N PHE A 309 -12.45 6.44 -8.65
CA PHE A 309 -13.00 6.43 -7.29
C PHE A 309 -12.97 5.03 -6.66
N CYS A 310 -13.26 3.98 -7.42
CA CYS A 310 -13.15 2.59 -6.94
C CYS A 310 -11.71 2.20 -6.61
N PHE A 311 -10.74 2.60 -7.43
CA PHE A 311 -9.31 2.41 -7.17
C PHE A 311 -8.89 3.16 -5.89
N PHE A 312 -9.29 4.42 -5.76
CA PHE A 312 -9.07 5.22 -4.56
C PHE A 312 -9.65 4.53 -3.33
N SER A 313 -10.94 4.19 -3.35
CA SER A 313 -11.67 3.57 -2.23
C SER A 313 -11.07 2.23 -1.83
N SER A 314 -10.84 1.33 -2.79
CA SER A 314 -10.26 0.02 -2.48
C SER A 314 -8.87 0.16 -1.86
N SER A 315 -8.04 1.07 -2.35
CA SER A 315 -6.69 1.31 -1.79
C SER A 315 -6.74 1.98 -0.42
N PHE A 316 -7.54 3.04 -0.27
CA PHE A 316 -7.74 3.76 0.99
C PHE A 316 -8.21 2.84 2.11
N ILE A 317 -9.21 2.00 1.83
CA ILE A 317 -9.70 1.04 2.81
C ILE A 317 -8.66 -0.07 3.04
N TYR A 318 -8.03 -0.61 1.99
CA TYR A 318 -7.05 -1.70 2.14
C TYR A 318 -5.89 -1.31 3.07
N TYR A 319 -5.25 -0.17 2.81
CA TYR A 319 -4.11 0.31 3.60
C TYR A 319 -4.56 0.95 4.92
N GLY A 320 -5.74 1.58 4.96
CA GLY A 320 -6.31 2.12 6.20
C GLY A 320 -6.58 1.01 7.20
N MET A 321 -7.15 -0.11 6.74
CA MET A 321 -7.30 -1.30 7.57
C MET A 321 -5.94 -1.91 7.97
N ALA A 322 -4.94 -1.91 7.09
CA ALA A 322 -3.61 -2.39 7.48
C ALA A 322 -3.03 -1.59 8.67
N VAL A 323 -3.16 -0.26 8.64
CA VAL A 323 -2.75 0.62 9.75
C VAL A 323 -3.64 0.42 11.00
N HIS A 324 -4.96 0.31 10.84
CA HIS A 324 -5.86 0.09 11.96
C HIS A 324 -5.74 -1.29 12.61
N SER A 325 -5.15 -2.28 11.92
CA SER A 325 -5.00 -3.63 12.47
C SER A 325 -4.13 -3.67 13.73
N ILE A 326 -3.15 -2.77 13.87
CA ILE A 326 -2.31 -2.68 15.08
C ILE A 326 -3.01 -1.96 16.24
N LEU A 327 -4.12 -1.28 15.98
CA LEU A 327 -4.95 -0.58 16.98
C LEU A 327 -6.10 -1.45 17.50
N LEU A 328 -6.31 -2.63 16.90
CA LEU A 328 -7.34 -3.56 17.37
C LEU A 328 -6.96 -4.16 18.72
N PRO A 329 -7.96 -4.50 19.58
CA PRO A 329 -7.70 -5.21 20.82
C PRO A 329 -6.90 -6.50 20.63
N GLY A 330 -6.08 -6.84 21.63
CA GLY A 330 -5.23 -8.02 21.62
C GLY A 330 -3.81 -7.75 21.09
N ASN A 331 -3.15 -8.77 20.56
CA ASN A 331 -1.77 -8.64 20.09
C ASN A 331 -1.71 -8.02 18.69
N LYS A 332 -1.11 -6.83 18.59
CA LYS A 332 -0.95 -6.07 17.34
C LYS A 332 -0.28 -6.84 16.20
N TYR A 333 0.72 -7.68 16.50
CA TYR A 333 1.42 -8.46 15.49
C TYR A 333 0.52 -9.56 14.93
N THR A 334 -0.18 -10.28 15.81
CA THR A 334 -1.17 -11.30 15.42
C THR A 334 -2.29 -10.68 14.58
N ASN A 335 -2.81 -9.53 14.99
CA ASN A 335 -3.87 -8.83 14.25
C ASN A 335 -3.42 -8.43 12.83
N PHE A 336 -2.18 -7.96 12.68
CA PHE A 336 -1.61 -7.68 11.36
C PHE A 336 -1.43 -8.95 10.52
N VAL A 337 -0.90 -10.04 11.09
CA VAL A 337 -0.77 -11.35 10.39
C VAL A 337 -2.13 -11.85 9.91
N LEU A 338 -3.16 -11.81 10.77
CA LEU A 338 -4.52 -12.21 10.40
C LEU A 338 -5.10 -11.32 9.28
N THR A 339 -4.81 -10.02 9.33
CA THR A 339 -5.24 -9.06 8.31
C THR A 339 -4.60 -9.38 6.95
N SER A 340 -3.30 -9.65 6.89
CA SER A 340 -2.63 -10.08 5.66
C SER A 340 -3.12 -11.45 5.19
N LEU A 341 -3.31 -12.40 6.11
CA LEU A 341 -3.81 -13.74 5.80
C LEU A 341 -5.23 -13.72 5.20
N SER A 342 -6.08 -12.80 5.65
CA SER A 342 -7.43 -12.61 5.10
C SER A 342 -7.45 -12.17 3.63
N SER A 343 -6.32 -11.69 3.08
CA SER A 343 -6.24 -11.26 1.68
C SER A 343 -6.19 -12.44 0.69
N PHE A 344 -5.63 -13.59 1.09
CA PHE A 344 -5.59 -14.79 0.24
C PHE A 344 -6.97 -15.31 -0.17
N PRO A 345 -7.92 -15.56 0.77
CA PRO A 345 -9.26 -15.99 0.40
C PRO A 345 -10.02 -14.92 -0.38
N GLY A 346 -9.77 -13.63 -0.13
CA GLY A 346 -10.36 -12.54 -0.90
C GLY A 346 -10.11 -12.67 -2.41
N ASP A 347 -8.85 -12.91 -2.81
CA ASP A 347 -8.50 -13.09 -4.23
C ASP A 347 -9.15 -14.33 -4.84
N PHE A 348 -9.21 -15.43 -4.09
CA PHE A 348 -9.86 -16.66 -4.54
C PHE A 348 -11.38 -16.48 -4.70
N ILE A 349 -12.03 -15.79 -3.76
CA ILE A 349 -13.44 -15.43 -3.82
C ILE A 349 -13.71 -14.53 -5.03
N ALA A 350 -12.85 -13.54 -5.29
CA ALA A 350 -12.97 -12.66 -6.45
C ALA A 350 -12.94 -13.45 -7.76
N TYR A 351 -11.97 -14.36 -7.92
CA TYR A 351 -11.86 -15.22 -9.09
C TYR A 351 -13.13 -16.05 -9.33
N TYR A 352 -13.67 -16.68 -8.28
CA TYR A 352 -14.87 -17.51 -8.40
C TYR A 352 -16.14 -16.68 -8.69
N THR A 353 -16.35 -15.59 -7.96
CA THR A 353 -17.54 -14.74 -8.08
C THR A 353 -17.60 -14.03 -9.43
N PHE A 354 -16.45 -13.61 -9.98
CA PHE A 354 -16.38 -12.97 -11.30
C PHE A 354 -16.83 -13.88 -12.44
N LYS A 355 -16.52 -15.18 -12.35
CA LYS A 355 -16.97 -16.16 -13.33
C LYS A 355 -18.47 -16.44 -13.20
N LYS A 356 -18.99 -16.51 -11.96
CA LYS A 356 -20.36 -16.93 -11.67
C LYS A 356 -21.40 -15.82 -11.77
N PHE A 357 -21.12 -14.63 -11.24
CA PHE A 357 -22.10 -13.54 -11.10
C PHE A 357 -21.84 -12.36 -12.05
N GLY A 358 -20.60 -12.15 -12.49
CA GLY A 358 -20.21 -10.98 -13.28
C GLY A 358 -19.29 -10.06 -12.49
N ARG A 359 -18.76 -9.02 -13.13
CA ARG A 359 -17.76 -8.14 -12.51
C ARG A 359 -18.44 -7.04 -11.71
N LYS A 360 -19.42 -6.35 -12.31
CA LYS A 360 -20.13 -5.22 -11.67
C LYS A 360 -20.84 -5.66 -10.40
N ILE A 361 -21.67 -6.70 -10.48
CA ILE A 361 -22.44 -7.18 -9.32
C ILE A 361 -21.51 -7.62 -8.18
N THR A 362 -20.44 -8.33 -8.51
CA THR A 362 -19.47 -8.77 -7.50
C THR A 362 -18.83 -7.57 -6.79
N LEU A 363 -18.41 -6.54 -7.53
CA LEU A 363 -17.84 -5.33 -6.94
C LEU A 363 -18.84 -4.61 -6.04
N GLN A 364 -20.09 -4.44 -6.48
CA GLN A 364 -21.14 -3.81 -5.69
C GLN A 364 -21.42 -4.57 -4.39
N CYS A 365 -21.61 -5.89 -4.49
CA CYS A 365 -21.82 -6.75 -3.32
C CYS A 365 -20.61 -6.75 -2.39
N GLY A 366 -19.39 -6.78 -2.93
CA GLY A 366 -18.15 -6.75 -2.13
C GLY A 366 -17.99 -5.46 -1.33
N TYR A 367 -18.28 -4.30 -1.93
CA TYR A 367 -18.24 -3.02 -1.23
C TYR A 367 -19.33 -2.89 -0.17
N ILE A 368 -20.57 -3.29 -0.48
CA ILE A 368 -21.68 -3.27 0.49
C ILE A 368 -21.39 -4.22 1.65
N PHE A 369 -20.88 -5.42 1.35
CA PHE A 369 -20.45 -6.40 2.34
C PHE A 369 -19.38 -5.79 3.25
N SER A 370 -18.31 -5.24 2.67
CA SER A 370 -17.27 -4.56 3.45
C SER A 370 -17.83 -3.44 4.33
N ALA A 371 -18.70 -2.58 3.79
CA ALA A 371 -19.27 -1.47 4.54
C ALA A 371 -20.10 -1.96 5.72
N GLY A 372 -20.95 -2.97 5.53
CA GLY A 372 -21.78 -3.55 6.58
C GLY A 372 -20.94 -4.11 7.74
N PHE A 373 -19.89 -4.87 7.43
CA PHE A 373 -19.00 -5.44 8.45
C PHE A 373 -18.17 -4.38 9.18
N LEU A 374 -17.69 -3.36 8.48
CA LEU A 374 -16.95 -2.24 9.09
C LEU A 374 -17.85 -1.41 10.02
N LEU A 375 -19.11 -1.16 9.64
CA LEU A 375 -20.08 -0.49 10.51
C LEU A 375 -20.41 -1.37 11.73
N ALA A 376 -20.66 -2.66 11.53
CA ALA A 376 -20.91 -3.59 12.63
C ALA A 376 -19.73 -3.65 13.61
N GLN A 377 -18.49 -3.64 13.10
CA GLN A 377 -17.26 -3.57 13.90
C GLN A 377 -17.19 -2.28 14.72
N ALA A 378 -17.64 -1.16 14.17
CA ALA A 378 -17.61 0.14 14.81
C ALA A 378 -18.54 0.22 16.04
N PHE A 379 -19.69 -0.45 15.99
CA PHE A 379 -20.66 -0.52 17.09
C PHE A 379 -20.44 -1.70 18.04
N SER A 380 -19.43 -2.53 17.79
CA SER A 380 -19.12 -3.69 18.64
C SER A 380 -18.37 -3.27 19.91
N PRO A 381 -18.81 -3.73 21.11
CA PRO A 381 -18.12 -3.44 22.37
C PRO A 381 -16.68 -3.96 22.38
N ASP A 382 -15.78 -3.21 23.03
CA ASP A 382 -14.37 -3.60 23.16
C ASP A 382 -14.14 -4.86 24.02
N ASP A 383 -15.11 -5.18 24.89
CA ASP A 383 -15.06 -6.36 25.76
C ASP A 383 -15.11 -7.69 24.98
N ILE A 384 -15.68 -7.69 23.77
CA ILE A 384 -15.82 -8.88 22.92
C ILE A 384 -14.77 -8.83 21.80
N MET A 385 -13.49 -8.90 22.19
CA MET A 385 -12.34 -8.75 21.29
C MET A 385 -12.41 -9.64 20.04
N TRP A 386 -12.76 -10.92 20.20
CA TRP A 386 -12.82 -11.88 19.08
C TRP A 386 -13.86 -11.48 18.02
N LEU A 387 -15.00 -10.92 18.45
CA LEU A 387 -16.07 -10.48 17.55
C LEU A 387 -15.62 -9.25 16.76
N LYS A 388 -15.00 -8.28 17.43
CA LYS A 388 -14.48 -7.06 16.80
C LYS A 388 -13.43 -7.37 15.74
N VAL A 389 -12.50 -8.28 16.05
CA VAL A 389 -11.49 -8.75 15.09
C VAL A 389 -12.13 -9.57 13.96
N ALA A 390 -13.08 -10.46 14.23
CA ALA A 390 -13.75 -11.24 13.19
C ALA A 390 -14.52 -10.36 12.19
N LEU A 391 -15.26 -9.37 12.67
CA LEU A 391 -15.98 -8.40 11.83
C LEU A 391 -15.01 -7.58 10.98
N PHE A 392 -13.89 -7.14 11.57
CA PHE A 392 -12.84 -6.44 10.85
C PHE A 392 -12.26 -7.28 9.71
N LEU A 393 -11.90 -8.54 9.98
CA LEU A 393 -11.35 -9.45 8.97
C LEU A 393 -12.37 -9.79 7.87
N ALA A 394 -13.64 -9.97 8.23
CA ALA A 394 -14.70 -10.16 7.24
C ALA A 394 -14.83 -8.94 6.31
N GLY A 395 -14.83 -7.72 6.86
CA GLY A 395 -14.79 -6.50 6.07
C GLY A 395 -13.59 -6.45 5.12
N LYS A 396 -12.39 -6.82 5.62
CA LYS A 396 -11.14 -6.85 4.85
C LYS A 396 -11.24 -7.76 3.63
N VAL A 397 -11.81 -8.96 3.78
CA VAL A 397 -12.03 -9.90 2.65
C VAL A 397 -12.86 -9.25 1.55
N GLY A 398 -13.94 -8.53 1.90
CA GLY A 398 -14.78 -7.83 0.94
C GLY A 398 -14.02 -6.76 0.15
N VAL A 399 -13.18 -5.97 0.83
CA VAL A 399 -12.33 -4.96 0.18
C VAL A 399 -11.32 -5.60 -0.76
N VAL A 400 -10.71 -6.71 -0.36
CA VAL A 400 -9.73 -7.42 -1.20
C VAL A 400 -10.38 -7.96 -2.48
N VAL A 401 -11.60 -8.50 -2.37
CA VAL A 401 -12.40 -8.89 -3.54
C VAL A 401 -12.57 -7.71 -4.49
N CYS A 402 -12.91 -6.53 -3.95
CA CYS A 402 -13.06 -5.31 -4.74
C CYS A 402 -11.75 -4.80 -5.33
N PHE A 403 -10.65 -4.83 -4.57
CA PHE A 403 -9.34 -4.34 -5.00
C PHE A 403 -8.79 -5.15 -6.17
N THR A 404 -8.79 -6.48 -6.06
CA THR A 404 -8.42 -7.36 -7.19
C THR A 404 -9.42 -7.25 -8.33
N GLY A 405 -10.68 -7.05 -7.97
CA GLY A 405 -11.76 -6.97 -8.90
C GLY A 405 -11.72 -5.75 -9.82
N ILE A 406 -11.43 -4.57 -9.28
CA ILE A 406 -11.44 -3.31 -10.03
C ILE A 406 -10.33 -3.28 -11.09
N TYR A 407 -9.17 -3.90 -10.83
CA TYR A 407 -8.12 -4.05 -11.84
C TYR A 407 -8.61 -4.85 -13.05
N THR A 408 -9.20 -6.02 -12.80
CA THR A 408 -9.72 -6.89 -13.86
C THR A 408 -10.88 -6.23 -14.60
N TYR A 409 -11.79 -5.59 -13.87
CA TYR A 409 -12.91 -4.87 -14.45
C TYR A 409 -12.43 -3.73 -15.35
N SER A 410 -11.40 -2.98 -14.94
CA SER A 410 -10.82 -1.90 -15.75
C SER A 410 -10.16 -2.39 -17.05
N LEU A 411 -9.60 -3.60 -17.06
CA LEU A 411 -9.07 -4.22 -18.28
C LEU A 411 -10.19 -4.54 -19.29
N GLU A 412 -11.41 -4.82 -18.83
CA GLU A 412 -12.56 -5.11 -19.71
C GLU A 412 -13.37 -3.84 -20.04
N LEU A 413 -13.36 -2.86 -19.14
CA LEU A 413 -14.13 -1.62 -19.24
C LEU A 413 -13.53 -0.62 -20.25
N PHE A 414 -12.21 -0.60 -20.36
CA PHE A 414 -11.47 0.37 -21.17
C PHE A 414 -11.02 -0.20 -22.52
N PRO A 415 -11.14 0.59 -23.61
CA PRO A 415 -10.76 0.16 -24.95
C PRO A 415 -9.24 -0.05 -25.06
N THR A 416 -8.81 -1.05 -25.83
CA THR A 416 -7.40 -1.49 -25.88
C THR A 416 -6.43 -0.36 -26.29
N SER A 417 -6.85 0.56 -27.16
CA SER A 417 -6.09 1.73 -27.62
C SER A 417 -5.57 2.63 -26.49
N VAL A 418 -6.40 2.94 -25.49
CA VAL A 418 -6.12 3.90 -24.40
C VAL A 418 -6.14 3.27 -23.01
N ARG A 419 -6.40 1.96 -22.90
CA ARG A 419 -6.48 1.21 -21.63
C ARG A 419 -5.31 1.46 -20.70
N GLY A 420 -4.08 1.42 -21.21
CA GLY A 420 -2.88 1.62 -20.40
C GLY A 420 -2.88 2.98 -19.69
N SER A 421 -3.23 4.03 -20.41
CA SER A 421 -3.35 5.39 -19.87
C SER A 421 -4.45 5.48 -18.82
N LEU A 422 -5.65 4.96 -19.10
CA LEU A 422 -6.81 5.03 -18.19
C LEU A 422 -6.58 4.24 -16.89
N ILE A 423 -5.96 3.06 -16.97
CA ILE A 423 -5.54 2.31 -15.78
C ILE A 423 -4.46 3.06 -15.00
N GLY A 424 -3.55 3.78 -15.69
CA GLY A 424 -2.56 4.65 -15.04
C GLY A 424 -3.19 5.74 -14.18
N TRP A 425 -4.28 6.36 -14.64
CA TRP A 425 -5.04 7.34 -13.85
C TRP A 425 -5.72 6.69 -12.65
N GLY A 426 -6.34 5.52 -12.84
CA GLY A 426 -6.89 4.72 -11.75
C GLY A 426 -5.84 4.36 -10.68
N ASN A 427 -4.66 3.91 -11.10
CA ASN A 427 -3.55 3.62 -10.19
C ASN A 427 -3.06 4.86 -9.42
N THR A 428 -3.05 6.02 -10.07
CA THR A 428 -2.72 7.29 -9.39
C THR A 428 -3.74 7.58 -8.30
N ALA A 429 -5.04 7.42 -8.58
CA ALA A 429 -6.11 7.54 -7.59
C ALA A 429 -5.97 6.54 -6.44
N ALA A 430 -5.61 5.27 -6.73
CA ALA A 430 -5.30 4.28 -5.70
C ALA A 430 -4.14 4.73 -4.79
N ARG A 431 -3.09 5.34 -5.34
CA ARG A 431 -1.96 5.83 -4.53
C ARG A 431 -2.31 7.05 -3.69
N ILE A 432 -3.18 7.92 -4.17
CA ILE A 432 -3.74 9.00 -3.32
C ILE A 432 -4.53 8.40 -2.16
N GLY A 433 -5.31 7.34 -2.42
CA GLY A 433 -6.00 6.59 -1.36
C GLY A 433 -5.03 6.02 -0.32
N SER A 434 -3.96 5.35 -0.75
CA SER A 434 -2.96 4.81 0.19
C SER A 434 -2.18 5.91 0.92
N MET A 435 -2.03 7.10 0.34
CA MET A 435 -1.39 8.27 0.98
C MET A 435 -2.25 8.87 2.10
N LEU A 436 -3.58 8.88 1.95
CA LEU A 436 -4.50 9.37 2.96
C LEU A 436 -4.78 8.35 4.07
N ALA A 437 -4.64 7.06 3.79
CA ALA A 437 -4.91 5.99 4.74
C ALA A 437 -4.15 6.11 6.09
N PRO A 438 -2.84 6.41 6.13
CA PRO A 438 -2.12 6.59 7.39
C PRO A 438 -2.59 7.75 8.26
N LEU A 439 -3.39 8.68 7.73
CA LEU A 439 -3.95 9.80 8.50
C LEU A 439 -5.20 9.40 9.30
N THR A 440 -5.83 8.27 8.99
CA THR A 440 -7.08 7.86 9.64
C THR A 440 -6.98 7.62 11.15
N PRO A 441 -5.84 7.18 11.74
CA PRO A 441 -5.69 7.09 13.18
C PRO A 441 -5.85 8.42 13.91
N LEU A 442 -5.56 9.57 13.27
CA LEU A 442 -5.78 10.88 13.89
C LEU A 442 -7.27 11.12 14.20
N LEU A 443 -8.16 10.61 13.36
CA LEU A 443 -9.60 10.70 13.59
C LEU A 443 -10.05 9.78 14.74
N SER A 444 -9.34 8.66 14.95
CA SER A 444 -9.64 7.73 16.04
C SER A 444 -9.30 8.28 17.42
N ALA A 445 -8.38 9.27 17.50
CA ALA A 445 -8.03 9.94 18.74
C ALA A 445 -9.18 10.78 19.29
N GLU A 446 -10.00 11.35 18.40
CA GLU A 446 -11.19 12.14 18.76
C GLU A 446 -12.42 11.25 18.93
N ILE A 447 -12.68 10.37 17.94
CA ILE A 447 -13.88 9.52 17.90
C ILE A 447 -13.52 8.13 17.35
N THR A 448 -13.57 7.11 18.21
CA THR A 448 -13.12 5.75 17.90
C THR A 448 -13.80 5.11 16.68
N PHE A 449 -15.08 5.41 16.41
CA PHE A 449 -15.84 4.81 15.30
C PHE A 449 -15.67 5.54 13.95
N LEU A 450 -15.04 6.72 13.95
CA LEU A 450 -15.00 7.61 12.78
C LEU A 450 -14.20 7.03 11.59
N PRO A 451 -13.05 6.36 11.78
CA PRO A 451 -12.34 5.70 10.67
C PRO A 451 -13.19 4.62 9.99
N SER A 452 -13.86 3.76 10.75
CA SER A 452 -14.74 2.72 10.21
C SER A 452 -15.91 3.31 9.42
N LEU A 453 -16.47 4.44 9.87
CA LEU A 453 -17.50 5.17 9.13
C LEU A 453 -16.98 5.76 7.82
N LEU A 454 -15.77 6.30 7.80
CA LEU A 454 -15.12 6.80 6.57
C LEU A 454 -14.86 5.67 5.57
N PHE A 455 -14.38 4.52 6.03
CA PHE A 455 -14.20 3.36 5.15
C PHE A 455 -15.53 2.81 4.62
N ALA A 456 -16.55 2.72 5.47
CA ALA A 456 -17.86 2.25 5.05
C ALA A 456 -18.54 3.21 4.06
N SER A 457 -18.48 4.52 4.30
CA SER A 457 -19.07 5.52 3.40
C SER A 457 -18.39 5.54 2.03
N THR A 458 -17.06 5.50 1.96
CA THR A 458 -16.32 5.41 0.70
C THR A 458 -16.62 4.11 -0.07
N ALA A 459 -16.80 2.99 0.63
CA ALA A 459 -17.27 1.73 0.03
C ALA A 459 -18.70 1.84 -0.53
N ILE A 460 -19.65 2.40 0.23
CA ILE A 460 -21.05 2.57 -0.21
C ILE A 460 -21.11 3.49 -1.44
N ILE A 461 -20.39 4.61 -1.42
CA ILE A 461 -20.32 5.53 -2.57
C ILE A 461 -19.76 4.78 -3.80
N SER A 462 -18.75 3.92 -3.61
CA SER A 462 -18.20 3.11 -4.71
C SER A 462 -19.22 2.15 -5.30
N ALA A 463 -19.99 1.46 -4.45
CA ALA A 463 -21.06 0.55 -4.88
C ALA A 463 -22.16 1.28 -5.66
N LEU A 464 -22.53 2.48 -5.22
CA LEU A 464 -23.49 3.35 -5.91
C LEU A 464 -22.94 3.84 -7.26
N LEU A 465 -21.69 4.32 -7.30
CA LEU A 465 -21.08 4.81 -8.54
C LEU A 465 -20.92 3.73 -9.60
N LEU A 466 -20.69 2.48 -9.21
CA LEU A 466 -20.67 1.33 -10.12
C LEU A 466 -22.00 1.10 -10.86
N THR A 467 -23.11 1.68 -10.40
CA THR A 467 -24.38 1.61 -11.15
C THR A 467 -24.30 2.31 -12.50
N PHE A 468 -23.47 3.36 -12.62
CA PHE A 468 -23.27 4.14 -13.84
C PHE A 468 -22.38 3.47 -14.89
N THR A 469 -21.75 2.35 -14.57
CA THR A 469 -20.92 1.60 -15.54
C THR A 469 -21.64 0.31 -15.99
N PRO A 470 -21.38 -0.17 -17.22
CA PRO A 470 -22.01 -1.38 -17.73
C PRO A 470 -21.43 -2.66 -17.10
N GLU A 471 -22.20 -3.74 -17.08
CA GLU A 471 -21.67 -5.06 -16.79
C GLU A 471 -20.80 -5.54 -17.97
N THR A 472 -19.57 -5.98 -17.70
CA THR A 472 -18.63 -6.42 -18.75
C THR A 472 -18.75 -7.90 -19.08
N ARG A 473 -19.47 -8.66 -18.24
CA ARG A 473 -19.69 -10.09 -18.47
C ARG A 473 -20.41 -10.33 -19.82
N LYS A 474 -19.71 -11.01 -20.74
CA LYS A 474 -20.14 -11.35 -22.12
C LYS A 474 -20.10 -10.18 -23.13
N LEU A 475 -19.55 -9.02 -22.77
CA LEU A 475 -19.26 -7.99 -23.76
C LEU A 475 -17.98 -8.32 -24.53
N PRO A 476 -17.91 -8.00 -25.84
CA PRO A 476 -16.64 -8.04 -26.55
C PRO A 476 -15.69 -6.99 -25.97
N LEU A 477 -14.39 -7.25 -26.05
CA LEU A 477 -13.39 -6.23 -25.73
C LEU A 477 -13.44 -5.17 -26.83
N PHE A 478 -13.67 -3.91 -26.43
CA PHE A 478 -13.64 -2.80 -27.36
C PHE A 478 -12.19 -2.43 -27.67
N ASP A 479 -11.93 -2.09 -28.93
CA ASP A 479 -10.62 -1.70 -29.40
C ASP A 479 -10.41 -0.18 -29.44
N THR A 480 -11.48 0.58 -29.70
CA THR A 480 -11.44 2.05 -29.89
C THR A 480 -12.50 2.76 -29.07
N ILE A 481 -12.30 4.07 -28.84
CA ILE A 481 -13.27 4.92 -28.13
C ILE A 481 -14.59 5.00 -28.92
N ALA A 482 -14.52 5.10 -30.25
CA ALA A 482 -15.70 5.17 -31.10
C ALA A 482 -16.61 3.92 -30.98
N GLN A 483 -16.03 2.73 -30.81
CA GLN A 483 -16.84 1.51 -30.58
C GLN A 483 -17.60 1.56 -29.25
N VAL A 484 -16.99 2.15 -28.22
CA VAL A 484 -17.62 2.33 -26.91
C VAL A 484 -18.79 3.31 -26.99
N ASP A 485 -18.58 4.45 -27.66
CA ASP A 485 -19.61 5.48 -27.83
C ASP A 485 -20.80 4.96 -28.66
N ASN A 486 -20.53 4.30 -29.79
CA ASN A 486 -21.56 3.70 -30.65
C ASN A 486 -22.38 2.62 -29.92
N TYR A 487 -21.75 1.83 -29.04
CA TYR A 487 -22.46 0.83 -28.24
C TYR A 487 -23.42 1.48 -27.24
N ARG A 488 -23.01 2.59 -26.61
CA ARG A 488 -23.87 3.33 -25.70
C ARG A 488 -25.09 3.92 -26.42
N GLU A 489 -24.89 4.52 -27.59
CA GLU A 489 -26.00 5.06 -28.39
C GLU A 489 -27.02 3.98 -28.74
N LYS A 490 -26.56 2.77 -29.12
CA LYS A 490 -27.44 1.62 -29.37
C LYS A 490 -28.27 1.21 -28.16
N ILE A 491 -27.70 1.24 -26.95
CA ILE A 491 -28.44 0.95 -25.72
C ILE A 491 -29.49 2.03 -25.45
N ILE A 492 -29.10 3.31 -25.55
CA ILE A 492 -30.02 4.44 -25.32
C ILE A 492 -31.17 4.42 -26.33
N THR A 493 -30.92 4.01 -27.57
CA THR A 493 -31.96 3.93 -28.62
C THR A 493 -32.87 2.70 -28.46
N ALA A 494 -32.44 1.69 -27.69
CA ALA A 494 -33.20 0.45 -27.46
C ALA A 494 -34.03 0.46 -26.16
N LEU A 495 -33.79 1.43 -25.27
CA LEU A 495 -34.55 1.72 -24.06
C LEU A 495 -35.60 2.79 -24.36
#